data_AF-A0A7J7I906-F1
#
_entry.id   AF-A0A7J7I906-F1
#
_cell.length_a   1.000
_cell.length_b   1.000
_cell.length_c   1.000
_cell.angle_alpha   90.00
_cell.angle_beta   90.00
_cell.angle_gamma   90.00
#
_symmetry.space_group_name_H-M   'P 1'
#
loop_
_entity.id
_entity.type
_entity.pdbx_description
1 polymer ?
#
loop_
_entity_poly.entity_id
_entity_poly.type
_entity_poly.pdbx_seq_one_letter_code
_entity_poly.pdbx_strand_id
1 'polypeptide(L)'
;MGRAGIDRFIVAYRSRGMPASVRSTFIRGYLESAHLGSPALFSIAGSPRLEIYNIDFGWGRPRKVEVTSIDKSGAFSLADSRDGNGGLQIGIVLNKHEIEAFASLFASGLDTH
;
A
#
# COMPACT_ATOMS: atom_id res chain seq x y z
N MET A 1 -19.31 -9.35 25.49
CA MET A 1 -17.84 -9.36 25.25
C MET A 1 -17.63 -9.14 23.75
N GLY A 2 -17.72 -7.88 23.30
CA GLY A 2 -17.71 -7.50 21.89
C GLY A 2 -16.28 -7.36 21.37
N ARG A 3 -15.96 -8.05 20.28
CA ARG A 3 -14.69 -7.86 19.58
C ARG A 3 -14.71 -6.46 18.96
N ALA A 4 -13.85 -5.58 19.47
CA ALA A 4 -13.65 -4.24 18.93
C ALA A 4 -13.42 -4.34 17.41
N GLY A 5 -14.20 -3.59 16.65
CA GLY A 5 -14.11 -3.52 15.19
C GLY A 5 -12.69 -3.14 14.80
N ILE A 6 -12.06 -3.98 14.00
CA ILE A 6 -10.81 -3.63 13.33
C ILE A 6 -11.20 -2.59 12.29
N ASP A 7 -10.97 -1.32 12.60
CA ASP A 7 -11.08 -0.23 11.64
C ASP A 7 -10.03 -0.47 10.54
N ARG A 8 -10.50 -0.98 9.39
CA ARG A 8 -9.68 -1.26 8.21
C ARG A 8 -9.66 -0.03 7.33
N PHE A 9 -8.50 0.56 7.11
CA PHE A 9 -8.34 1.67 6.17
C PHE A 9 -7.31 1.31 5.11
N ILE A 10 -7.67 1.55 3.84
CA ILE A 10 -6.77 1.37 2.69
C ILE A 10 -6.43 2.75 2.15
N VAL A 11 -5.14 3.07 2.06
CA VAL A 11 -4.65 4.33 1.51
C VAL A 11 -4.24 4.10 0.05
N ALA A 12 -5.18 4.33 -0.87
CA ALA A 12 -4.84 4.32 -2.30
C ALA A 12 -4.02 5.57 -2.66
N TYR A 13 -2.84 5.41 -3.25
CA TYR A 13 -1.95 6.52 -3.63
C TYR A 13 -1.88 6.70 -5.16
N ARG A 14 -1.52 7.90 -5.63
CA ARG A 14 -1.46 8.27 -7.06
C ARG A 14 -0.01 8.63 -7.42
N SER A 15 0.59 7.94 -8.39
CA SER A 15 1.98 8.18 -8.80
C SER A 15 2.23 9.51 -9.54
N ARG A 16 1.20 10.17 -10.08
CA ARG A 16 1.36 11.48 -10.75
C ARG A 16 1.54 12.58 -9.71
N GLY A 17 2.68 13.28 -9.77
CA GLY A 17 3.12 14.25 -8.77
C GLY A 17 4.21 13.70 -7.84
N MET A 18 4.54 12.41 -7.94
CA MET A 18 5.59 11.85 -7.10
C MET A 18 6.97 12.36 -7.54
N PRO A 19 7.72 12.97 -6.62
CA PRO A 19 9.08 13.41 -6.89
C PRO A 19 9.96 12.19 -7.14
N ALA A 20 10.89 12.31 -8.08
CA ALA A 20 11.76 11.20 -8.48
C ALA A 20 12.52 10.58 -7.29
N SER A 21 12.80 11.37 -6.25
CA SER A 21 13.42 10.94 -4.99
C SER A 21 12.57 9.91 -4.24
N VAL A 22 11.25 10.12 -4.13
CA VAL A 22 10.36 9.23 -3.37
C VAL A 22 10.17 7.91 -4.15
N ARG A 23 10.07 7.98 -5.49
CA ARG A 23 10.00 6.80 -6.37
C ARG A 23 11.26 5.93 -6.25
N SER A 24 12.42 6.57 -6.20
CA SER A 24 13.72 5.93 -5.99
C SER A 24 13.79 5.26 -4.61
N THR A 25 13.44 5.97 -3.54
CA THR A 25 13.54 5.47 -2.16
C THR A 25 12.62 4.28 -1.91
N PHE A 26 11.40 4.27 -2.45
CA PHE A 26 10.49 3.13 -2.31
C PHE A 26 10.96 1.87 -3.06
N ILE A 27 11.44 2.02 -4.30
CA ILE A 27 11.98 0.89 -5.08
C ILE A 27 13.27 0.38 -4.44
N ARG A 28 14.11 1.29 -3.93
CA ARG A 28 15.34 0.95 -3.21
C ARG A 28 15.02 0.22 -1.90
N GLY A 29 14.03 0.68 -1.14
CA GLY A 29 13.52 -0.01 0.05
C GLY A 29 13.04 -1.43 -0.25
N TYR A 30 12.33 -1.64 -1.37
CA TYR A 30 11.93 -2.97 -1.84
C TYR A 30 13.16 -3.88 -2.10
N LEU A 31 14.15 -3.39 -2.83
CA LEU A 31 15.36 -4.17 -3.17
C LEU A 31 16.27 -4.43 -1.96
N GLU A 32 16.40 -3.45 -1.05
CA GLU A 32 17.22 -3.54 0.17
C GLU A 32 16.58 -4.44 1.24
N SER A 33 15.25 -4.40 1.40
CA SER A 33 14.51 -5.31 2.29
C SER A 33 14.65 -6.79 1.90
N ALA A 34 14.91 -7.07 0.62
CA ALA A 34 15.17 -8.41 0.13
C ALA A 34 16.60 -8.91 0.43
N HIS A 35 17.53 -8.03 0.82
CA HIS A 35 18.96 -8.34 0.93
C HIS A 35 19.58 -8.12 2.33
N LEU A 36 18.94 -7.40 3.24
CA LEU A 36 19.52 -7.10 4.56
C LEU A 36 18.70 -7.72 5.69
N GLY A 37 19.29 -8.71 6.37
CA GLY A 37 18.80 -9.16 7.67
C GLY A 37 18.89 -8.04 8.72
N SER A 38 17.73 -7.48 9.07
CA SER A 38 17.40 -6.65 10.24
C SER A 38 18.04 -5.25 10.33
N PRO A 39 17.36 -4.23 9.82
CA PRO A 39 16.55 -3.28 10.62
C PRO A 39 15.07 -3.48 10.31
N ALA A 40 14.16 -3.24 11.28
CA ALA A 40 12.70 -3.47 11.21
C ALA A 40 12.19 -3.89 9.81
N LEU A 41 12.18 -5.20 9.55
CA LEU A 41 11.88 -5.75 8.24
C LEU A 41 10.41 -5.51 7.91
N PHE A 42 10.15 -4.51 7.07
CA PHE A 42 8.83 -4.33 6.48
C PHE A 42 8.71 -5.27 5.28
N SER A 43 7.74 -6.17 5.33
CA SER A 43 7.43 -7.07 4.21
C SER A 43 6.36 -6.46 3.32
N ILE A 44 6.43 -6.78 2.03
CA ILE A 44 5.46 -6.32 1.02
C ILE A 44 4.76 -7.54 0.43
N ALA A 45 3.44 -7.50 0.40
CA ALA A 45 2.59 -8.48 -0.27
C ALA A 45 2.04 -7.89 -1.59
N GLY A 46 2.19 -8.61 -2.68
CA GLY A 46 1.71 -8.18 -4.00
C GLY A 46 2.72 -7.38 -4.82
N SER A 47 2.32 -7.03 -6.03
CA SER A 47 3.12 -6.26 -6.99
C SER A 47 2.20 -5.54 -7.98
N PRO A 48 2.48 -4.28 -8.35
CA PRO A 48 1.71 -3.58 -9.39
C PRO A 48 1.75 -4.30 -10.75
N ARG A 49 2.76 -5.14 -10.98
CA ARG A 49 2.89 -5.93 -12.22
C ARG A 49 1.90 -7.10 -12.30
N LEU A 50 1.19 -7.41 -11.22
CA LEU A 50 0.13 -8.42 -11.23
C LEU A 50 -1.16 -7.90 -11.87
N GLU A 51 -1.31 -6.58 -12.02
CA GLU A 51 -2.46 -5.94 -12.67
C GLU A 51 -3.80 -6.52 -12.21
N ILE A 52 -3.97 -6.67 -10.89
CA ILE A 52 -5.09 -7.43 -10.31
C ILE A 52 -6.44 -6.77 -10.67
N TYR A 53 -6.46 -5.45 -10.86
CA TYR A 53 -7.65 -4.73 -11.32
C TYR A 53 -8.00 -4.99 -12.80
N ASN A 54 -7.14 -5.64 -13.59
CA ASN A 54 -7.42 -6.01 -14.99
C ASN A 54 -8.10 -7.38 -15.13
N ILE A 55 -8.24 -8.14 -14.04
CA ILE A 55 -8.94 -9.43 -14.05
C ILE A 55 -10.45 -9.18 -14.26
N ASP A 56 -11.06 -9.87 -15.23
CA ASP A 56 -12.50 -9.84 -15.47
C ASP A 56 -13.05 -11.26 -15.65
N PHE A 57 -13.99 -11.64 -14.79
CA PHE A 57 -14.64 -12.96 -14.82
C PHE A 57 -15.95 -12.96 -15.63
N GLY A 58 -16.29 -11.86 -16.30
CA GLY A 58 -17.54 -11.66 -17.06
C GLY A 58 -18.56 -10.75 -16.36
N TRP A 59 -18.23 -10.22 -15.18
CA TRP A 59 -19.07 -9.27 -14.44
C TRP A 59 -18.46 -7.87 -14.35
N GLY A 60 -17.37 -7.63 -15.09
CA GLY A 60 -16.60 -6.40 -15.04
C GLY A 60 -15.45 -6.46 -14.04
N ARG A 61 -14.56 -5.48 -14.16
CA ARG A 61 -13.33 -5.35 -13.36
C ARG A 61 -13.63 -5.15 -11.86
N PRO A 62 -12.76 -5.65 -10.95
CA PRO A 62 -12.88 -5.45 -9.52
C PRO A 62 -13.10 -3.99 -9.13
N ARG A 63 -14.00 -3.78 -8.16
CA ARG A 63 -14.19 -2.47 -7.55
C ARG A 63 -13.09 -2.14 -6.53
N LYS A 64 -12.61 -3.15 -5.81
CA LYS A 64 -11.58 -3.04 -4.77
C LYS A 64 -10.86 -4.38 -4.64
N VAL A 65 -9.56 -4.33 -4.38
CA VAL A 65 -8.70 -5.48 -4.07
C VAL A 65 -8.06 -5.23 -2.70
N GLU A 66 -8.05 -6.24 -1.83
CA GLU A 66 -7.39 -6.18 -0.53
C GLU A 66 -6.60 -7.46 -0.29
N VAL A 67 -5.38 -7.35 0.23
CA VAL A 67 -4.61 -8.52 0.69
C VAL A 67 -4.88 -8.69 2.18
N THR A 68 -5.80 -9.57 2.53
CA THR A 68 -6.28 -9.67 3.92
C THR A 68 -5.23 -10.18 4.88
N SER A 69 -4.28 -11.01 4.42
CA SER A 69 -3.25 -11.65 5.27
C SER A 69 -2.25 -10.68 5.88
N ILE A 70 -2.21 -9.43 5.42
CA ILE A 70 -1.32 -8.40 5.95
C ILE A 70 -1.68 -8.00 7.39
N ASP A 71 -2.92 -8.28 7.82
CA ASP A 71 -3.39 -8.05 9.19
C ASP A 71 -2.57 -8.83 10.24
N LYS A 72 -2.09 -10.02 9.87
CA LYS A 72 -1.29 -10.91 10.73
C LYS A 72 0.20 -10.71 10.54
N SER A 73 0.65 -10.43 9.32
CA SER A 73 2.08 -10.30 9.03
C SER A 73 2.63 -8.91 9.29
N GLY A 74 1.77 -7.90 9.46
CA GLY A 74 2.21 -6.49 9.52
C GLY A 74 2.81 -5.99 8.20
N ALA A 75 2.57 -6.71 7.10
CA ALA A 75 3.06 -6.35 5.79
C ALA A 75 2.31 -5.13 5.22
N PHE A 76 2.93 -4.49 4.25
CA PHE A 76 2.23 -3.59 3.33
C PHE A 76 1.70 -4.39 2.15
N SER A 77 0.50 -4.08 1.65
CA SER A 77 0.08 -4.59 0.34
C SER A 77 0.36 -3.60 -0.76
N LEU A 78 0.78 -4.08 -1.93
CA LEU A 78 1.07 -3.25 -3.09
C LEU A 78 0.34 -3.77 -4.33
N ALA A 79 -0.44 -2.90 -4.96
CA ALA A 79 -1.18 -3.22 -6.19
C ALA A 79 -1.21 -2.02 -7.15
N ASP A 80 -1.54 -2.28 -8.41
CA ASP A 80 -1.85 -1.24 -9.39
C ASP A 80 -3.09 -0.44 -8.97
N SER A 81 -3.25 0.76 -9.54
CA SER A 81 -4.49 1.52 -9.39
C SER A 81 -5.55 1.02 -10.38
N ARG A 82 -6.77 0.85 -9.88
CA ARG A 82 -7.97 0.54 -10.66
C ARG A 82 -8.15 1.42 -11.90
N ASP A 83 -7.84 2.70 -11.77
CA ASP A 83 -8.08 3.70 -12.82
C ASP A 83 -7.11 3.58 -13.99
N GLY A 84 -6.09 2.71 -13.91
CA GLY A 84 -5.12 2.48 -14.99
C GLY A 84 -4.27 3.71 -15.32
N ASN A 85 -4.29 4.74 -14.48
CA ASN A 85 -3.63 6.03 -14.72
C ASN A 85 -2.15 6.05 -14.26
N GLY A 86 -1.56 4.87 -14.07
CA GLY A 86 -0.23 4.70 -13.48
C GLY A 86 -0.18 4.91 -11.96
N GLY A 87 -1.32 5.02 -11.28
CA GLY A 87 -1.40 5.09 -9.82
C GLY A 87 -1.04 3.78 -9.11
N LEU A 88 -0.86 3.85 -7.79
CA LEU A 88 -0.37 2.76 -6.95
C LEU A 88 -1.23 2.62 -5.69
N GLN A 89 -1.85 1.46 -5.49
CA GLN A 89 -2.57 1.21 -4.24
C GLN A 89 -1.63 0.64 -3.17
N ILE A 90 -1.64 1.25 -1.99
CA ILE A 90 -0.90 0.78 -0.82
C ILE A 90 -1.92 0.39 0.25
N GLY A 91 -1.86 -0.84 0.73
CA GLY A 91 -2.65 -1.30 1.88
C GLY A 91 -1.76 -1.41 3.10
N ILE A 92 -2.27 -0.96 4.23
CA ILE A 92 -1.62 -1.06 5.53
C ILE A 92 -2.70 -1.33 6.57
N VAL A 93 -2.37 -2.09 7.61
CA VAL A 93 -3.25 -2.31 8.75
C VAL A 93 -2.53 -1.77 9.98
N LEU A 94 -3.14 -0.79 10.64
CA LEU A 94 -2.63 -0.11 11.83
C LEU A 94 -3.77 0.08 12.84
N ASN A 95 -3.43 0.39 14.10
CA ASN A 95 -4.43 0.86 15.05
C ASN A 95 -4.95 2.26 14.64
N LYS A 96 -6.14 2.60 15.14
CA LYS A 96 -6.84 3.85 14.77
C LYS A 96 -6.00 5.13 14.97
N HIS A 97 -5.34 5.25 16.11
CA HIS A 97 -4.51 6.43 16.40
C HIS A 97 -3.24 6.48 15.52
N GLU A 98 -2.71 5.31 15.14
CA GLU A 98 -1.54 5.21 14.27
C GLU A 98 -1.88 5.55 12.82
N ILE A 99 -3.04 5.13 12.32
CA ILE A 99 -3.46 5.45 10.94
C ILE A 99 -3.74 6.93 10.75
N GLU A 100 -4.28 7.62 11.76
CA GLU A 100 -4.51 9.07 11.74
C GLU A 100 -3.17 9.84 11.66
N ALA A 101 -2.18 9.41 12.46
CA ALA A 101 -0.83 9.96 12.41
C ALA A 101 -0.15 9.66 11.06
N PHE A 102 -0.26 8.41 10.58
CA PHE A 102 0.29 7.99 9.28
C PHE A 102 -0.30 8.81 8.14
N ALA A 103 -1.62 8.98 8.08
CA ALA A 103 -2.27 9.74 7.02
C ALA A 103 -1.78 11.20 6.99
N SER A 104 -1.62 11.82 8.15
CA SER A 104 -1.11 13.19 8.28
C SER A 104 0.34 13.31 7.80
N LEU A 105 1.21 12.40 8.24
CA LEU A 105 2.62 12.37 7.85
C LEU A 105 2.79 12.06 6.37
N PHE A 106 2.01 11.11 5.85
CA PHE A 106 2.05 10.71 4.45
C PHE A 106 1.61 11.86 3.55
N ALA A 107 0.49 12.54 3.85
CA ALA A 107 0.05 13.71 3.09
C ALA A 107 1.10 14.83 3.10
N SER A 108 1.62 15.18 4.28
CA SER A 108 2.66 16.22 4.39
C SER A 108 3.93 15.89 3.60
N GLY A 109 4.37 14.63 3.63
CA GLY A 109 5.55 14.19 2.89
C GLY A 109 5.38 14.27 1.37
N LEU A 110 4.15 14.23 0.88
CA LEU A 110 3.82 14.36 -0.55
C LEU A 110 3.76 15.81 -1.01
N ASP A 111 3.30 16.72 -0.16
CA ASP A 111 3.23 18.15 -0.48
C ASP A 111 4.61 18.82 -0.49
N THR A 112 5.61 18.21 0.16
CA THR A 112 6.95 18.79 0.32
C THR A 112 7.82 18.65 -0.93
N HIS A 113 7.31 18.03 -2.01
CA HIS A 113 8.08 17.75 -3.21
C HIS A 113 7.19 17.62 -4.45
#